data_AF-A0A1E3G4H9-F1
#
_entry.id   AF-A0A1E3G4H9-F1
#
_cell.length_a   1.000
_cell.length_b   1.000
_cell.length_c   1.000
_cell.angle_alpha   90.00
_cell.angle_beta   90.00
_cell.angle_gamma   90.00
#
_symmetry.space_group_name_H-M   'P 1'
#
loop_
_entity.id
_entity.type
_entity.pdbx_description
1 polymer ?
#
loop_
_entity_poly.entity_id
_entity_poly.type
_entity_poly.pdbx_seq_one_letter_code
_entity_poly.pdbx_strand_id
1 'polypeptide(L)' 'MKRLTLFFRKTEDGRTRTVRLNIPEPVENIDPSELQSDMQQLKNLNVVPEGFEPDEARLTETNVEIIVNLLE' A
#
# COMPACT_ATOMS: atom_id res chain seq x y z
N MET A 1 6.70 6.12 16.89
CA MET A 1 5.85 6.50 15.75
C MET A 1 5.86 5.41 14.70
N LYS A 2 4.69 4.83 14.45
CA LYS A 2 4.44 3.81 13.44
C LYS A 2 3.73 4.46 12.25
N ARG A 3 4.11 4.11 11.03
CA ARG A 3 3.50 4.62 9.79
C ARG A 3 3.39 3.52 8.76
N LEU A 4 2.20 3.32 8.21
CA LEU A 4 1.98 2.42 7.09
C LEU A 4 1.86 3.24 5.80
N THR A 5 2.64 2.88 4.78
CA THR A 5 2.59 3.50 3.45
C THR A 5 2.19 2.43 2.45
N LEU A 6 1.07 2.63 1.78
CA LEU A 6 0.56 1.74 0.74
C LEU A 6 0.85 2.37 -0.63
N PHE A 7 1.45 1.61 -1.52
CA PHE A 7 1.83 2.03 -2.86
C PHE A 7 0.94 1.33 -3.88
N PHE A 8 0.36 2.13 -4.75
CA PHE A 8 -0.43 1.66 -5.88
C PHE A 8 0.22 2.14 -7.16
N ARG A 9 0.36 1.26 -8.16
CA ARG A 9 0.97 1.60 -9.44
C ARG A 9 -0.01 1.41 -10.58
N LYS A 10 0.10 2.30 -11.57
CA LYS A 10 -0.59 2.20 -12.85
C LYS A 10 0.43 2.41 -13.95
N THR A 11 0.45 1.52 -14.94
CA THR A 11 1.22 1.73 -16.17
C THR A 11 0.28 2.27 -17.23
N GLU A 12 0.54 3.49 -17.70
CA GLU A 12 -0.24 4.16 -18.73
C GLU A 12 0.73 4.80 -19.74
N ASP A 13 0.58 4.52 -21.03
CA ASP A 13 1.47 5.00 -22.10
C ASP A 13 2.97 4.74 -21.84
N GLY A 14 3.30 3.57 -21.30
CA GLY A 14 4.69 3.19 -20.97
C GLY A 14 5.29 3.96 -19.79
N ARG A 15 4.48 4.77 -19.09
CA ARG A 15 4.88 5.49 -17.87
C ARG A 15 4.21 4.87 -16.65
N THR A 16 5.03 4.52 -15.66
CA THR A 16 4.54 4.07 -14.36
C THR A 16 4.18 5.28 -13.50
N ARG A 17 2.91 5.40 -13.13
CA ARG A 17 2.43 6.34 -12.13
C ARG A 17 2.27 5.61 -10.81
N THR A 18 2.65 6.27 -9.71
CA THR A 18 2.55 5.70 -8.37
C THR A 18 1.73 6.64 -7.48
N VAL A 19 0.67 6.10 -6.88
CA VAL A 19 -0.11 6.74 -5.82
C VAL A 19 0.30 6.14 -4.47
N ARG A 20 0.40 6.99 -3.46
CA ARG A 20 0.82 6.61 -2.10
C ARG A 20 -0.26 7.00 -1.11
N LEU A 21 -0.73 6.04 -0.31
CA LEU A 21 -1.57 6.30 0.86
C LEU A 21 -0.71 6.21 2.10
N ASN A 22 -0.67 7.28 2.89
CA ASN A 22 0.03 7.33 4.16
C ASN A 22 -0.98 7.23 5.29
N ILE A 23 -0.87 6.18 6.10
CA ILE A 23 -1.68 5.96 7.29
C ILE A 23 -0.80 6.26 8.51
N PRO A 24 -0.95 7.45 9.11
CA PRO A 24 -0.29 7.77 10.37
C PRO A 24 -0.89 6.90 11.49
N GLU A 25 -0.04 6.38 12.37
CA GLU A 25 -0.47 5.54 13.52
C GLU A 25 -1.35 4.35 13.10
N PRO A 26 -0.84 3.45 12.24
CA PRO A 26 -1.60 2.28 11.84
C PRO A 26 -1.80 1.33 13.02
N VAL A 27 -2.84 0.51 12.94
CA VAL A 27 -3.20 -0.46 13.99
C VAL A 27 -2.04 -1.39 14.36
N GLU A 28 -2.06 -1.87 15.58
CA GLU A 28 -1.14 -2.91 16.04
C GLU A 28 -1.53 -4.26 15.41
N ASN A 29 -0.52 -5.11 15.10
CA ASN A 29 -0.70 -6.42 14.44
C ASN A 29 -1.24 -6.36 13.00
N ILE A 30 -0.67 -5.52 12.14
CA ILE A 30 -0.93 -5.61 10.70
C ILE A 30 -0.38 -6.95 10.19
N ASP A 31 -1.28 -7.79 9.69
CA ASP A 31 -0.89 -9.02 9.02
C ASP A 31 -0.50 -8.71 7.57
N PRO A 32 0.75 -8.95 7.16
CA PRO A 32 1.18 -8.69 5.79
C PRO A 32 0.47 -9.56 4.75
N SER A 33 -0.10 -10.70 5.15
CA SER A 33 -0.92 -11.54 4.27
C SER A 33 -2.30 -10.95 3.99
N GLU A 34 -2.84 -10.14 4.90
CA GLU A 34 -4.14 -9.47 4.73
C GLU A 34 -4.01 -8.11 4.01
N LEU A 35 -2.83 -7.48 4.06
CA LEU A 35 -2.57 -6.18 3.43
C LEU A 35 -2.94 -6.13 1.94
N GLN A 36 -2.74 -7.21 1.19
CA GLN A 36 -3.12 -7.25 -0.22
C GLN A 36 -4.64 -7.16 -0.40
N SER A 37 -5.39 -7.89 0.43
CA SER A 37 -6.85 -7.87 0.44
C SER A 37 -7.38 -6.50 0.86
N ASP A 38 -6.79 -5.92 1.91
CA ASP A 38 -7.15 -4.59 2.39
C ASP A 38 -6.90 -3.52 1.32
N MET A 39 -5.77 -3.58 0.61
CA MET A 39 -5.48 -2.67 -0.50
C MET A 39 -6.47 -2.82 -1.66
N GLN A 40 -6.92 -4.05 -1.96
CA GLN A 40 -7.99 -4.27 -2.95
C GLN A 40 -9.32 -3.69 -2.47
N GLN A 41 -9.65 -3.79 -1.19
CA GLN A 41 -10.85 -3.15 -0.63
C GLN A 41 -10.78 -1.63 -0.74
N LEU A 42 -9.63 -1.01 -0.43
CA LEU A 42 -9.44 0.44 -0.57
C LEU A 42 -9.64 0.91 -2.02
N LYS A 43 -9.22 0.11 -3.00
CA LYS A 43 -9.50 0.34 -4.42
C LYS A 43 -11.00 0.23 -4.72
N ASN A 44 -11.68 -0.80 -4.24
CA ASN A 44 -13.13 -0.98 -4.41
C ASN A 44 -13.95 0.16 -3.77
N LEU A 45 -13.42 0.79 -2.73
CA LEU A 45 -14.01 1.96 -2.06
C LEU A 45 -13.69 3.29 -2.78
N ASN A 46 -13.02 3.26 -3.94
CA ASN A 46 -12.58 4.44 -4.70
C ASN A 46 -11.69 5.41 -3.91
N VAL A 47 -10.94 4.90 -2.90
CA VAL A 47 -9.93 5.70 -2.18
C VAL A 47 -8.71 5.96 -3.07
N VAL A 48 -8.46 5.07 -4.02
CA VAL A 48 -7.39 5.16 -5.02
C VAL A 48 -8.02 5.37 -6.40
N PRO A 49 -7.44 6.19 -7.28
CA PRO A 49 -7.95 6.39 -8.64
C PRO A 49 -8.03 5.08 -9.43
N GLU A 50 -8.98 4.99 -10.35
CA GLU A 50 -9.17 3.79 -11.17
C GLU A 50 -7.95 3.44 -12.02
N GLY A 51 -7.73 2.14 -12.19
CA GLY A 51 -6.62 1.57 -12.96
C GLY A 51 -5.28 1.53 -12.22
N PHE A 52 -5.22 1.94 -10.96
CA PHE A 52 -4.08 1.68 -10.09
C PHE A 52 -4.24 0.33 -9.37
N GLU A 53 -3.17 -0.45 -9.36
CA GLU A 53 -3.10 -1.76 -8.72
C GLU A 53 -2.23 -1.72 -7.46
N PRO A 54 -2.53 -2.53 -6.43
CA PRO A 54 -1.65 -2.72 -5.27
C PRO A 54 -0.26 -3.18 -5.70
N ASP A 55 0.79 -2.55 -5.19
CA ASP A 55 2.18 -2.84 -5.58
C ASP A 55 3.08 -3.16 -4.37
N GLU A 56 3.16 -2.25 -3.39
CA GLU A 56 4.00 -2.39 -2.21
C GLU A 56 3.25 -1.88 -0.98
N ALA A 57 3.48 -2.51 0.17
CA ALA A 57 3.14 -1.95 1.47
C ALA A 57 4.40 -1.85 2.33
N ARG A 58 4.60 -0.68 2.94
CA ARG A 58 5.76 -0.39 3.79
C ARG A 58 5.31 0.02 5.17
N LEU A 59 5.72 -0.73 6.17
CA LEU A 59 5.53 -0.40 7.57
C LEU A 59 6.83 0.15 8.16
N THR A 60 6.81 1.41 8.57
CA THR A 60 7.92 2.06 9.27
C THR A 60 7.56 2.20 10.75
N GLU A 61 8.31 1.54 11.62
CA GLU A 61 8.23 1.70 13.06
C GLU A 61 9.56 2.27 13.57
N THR A 62 9.57 2.99 14.70
CA THR A 62 10.71 3.82 15.15
C THR A 62 12.04 3.08 15.36
N ASN A 63 12.14 1.76 15.16
CA ASN A 63 13.41 1.04 15.02
C ASN A 63 13.37 -0.13 14.01
N VAL A 64 12.32 -0.26 13.17
CA VAL A 64 12.12 -1.40 12.26
C VAL A 64 11.46 -0.93 10.96
N GLU A 65 12.05 -1.26 9.81
CA GLU A 65 11.42 -1.10 8.49
C GLU A 65 11.02 -2.48 7.96
N ILE A 66 9.72 -2.67 7.70
CA ILE A 66 9.18 -3.88 7.08
C ILE A 66 8.67 -3.50 5.69
N ILE A 67 9.26 -4.09 4.66
CA ILE A 67 8.86 -3.92 3.26
C ILE A 67 8.16 -5.19 2.82
N VAL A 68 6.95 -5.05 2.30
CA VAL A 68 6.15 -6.15 1.73
C VAL A 68 5.90 -5.83 0.26
N ASN A 69 6.48 -6.63 -0.64
CA ASN A 69 6.18 -6.59 -2.06
C ASN A 69 4.92 -7.42 -2.32
N LEU A 70 3.94 -6.85 -3.03
CA LEU A 70 2.62 -7.47 -3.24
C LEU A 70 2.43 -8.01 -4.67
N LEU A 71 3.48 -7.92 -5.50
CA LEU A 71 3.53 -8.42 -6.87
C LEU A 71 4.60 -9.52 -6.95
N GLU A 72 4.16 -10.77 -7.14
CA GLU A 72 4.99 -11.90 -7.60
C GLU A 72 4.80 -12.11 -9.11
#